data_AF-A0A0D0DV78-F1
#
_entry.id   AF-A0A0D0DV78-F1
#
_cell.length_a   1.000
_cell.length_b   1.000
_cell.length_c   1.000
_cell.angle_alpha   90.00
_cell.angle_beta   90.00
_cell.angle_gamma   90.00
#
_symmetry.space_group_name_H-M   'P 1'
#
loop_
_entity.id
_entity.type
_entity.pdbx_description
1 polymer ?
#
loop_
_entity_poly.entity_id
_entity_poly.type
_entity_poly.pdbx_seq_one_letter_code
_entity_poly.pdbx_strand_id
1 'polypeptide(L)'
;MAVLNSMYCDHLSGQLAAQEEKQKKQKKGRLNGDGLPRLLTGEEFYTRVVEHEEATEQEKIDWKEGDNARKQRNKEWKVAYQDTLQLWEEERNLAKQDKWQIAWAKPKLGKLEAPAPKPVANPGNTDNTGDGAEGDDGNEEGGDDGTMSDGGSEDEQWRTK
;
A
#
# COMPACT_ATOMS: atom_id res chain seq x y z
N MET A 1 52.89 -11.69 27.54
CA MET A 1 52.61 -11.28 26.15
C MET A 1 51.25 -11.77 25.61
N ALA A 2 50.37 -12.39 26.42
CA ALA A 2 49.06 -12.87 25.93
C ALA A 2 47.99 -11.77 25.86
N VAL A 3 48.04 -10.77 26.77
CA VAL A 3 47.01 -9.72 26.89
C VAL A 3 46.99 -8.78 25.69
N LEU A 4 48.14 -8.42 25.14
CA LEU A 4 48.20 -7.56 23.94
C LEU A 4 47.65 -8.28 22.71
N ASN A 5 47.97 -9.57 22.56
CA ASN A 5 47.51 -10.38 21.44
C ASN A 5 46.00 -10.60 21.50
N SER A 6 45.43 -10.83 22.69
CA SER A 6 43.97 -10.96 22.83
C SER A 6 43.26 -9.67 22.48
N MET A 7 43.70 -8.52 22.98
CA MET A 7 43.09 -7.22 22.65
C MET A 7 43.18 -6.90 21.15
N TYR A 8 44.29 -7.26 20.52
CA TYR A 8 44.46 -7.12 19.08
C TYR A 8 43.50 -8.03 18.29
N CYS A 9 43.39 -9.31 18.68
CA CYS A 9 42.44 -10.24 18.06
C CYS A 9 40.98 -9.80 18.25
N ASP A 10 40.61 -9.29 19.42
CA ASP A 10 39.27 -8.77 19.70
C ASP A 10 38.94 -7.55 18.83
N HIS A 11 39.92 -6.65 18.66
CA HIS A 11 39.75 -5.48 17.79
C HIS A 11 39.64 -5.88 16.31
N LEU A 12 40.51 -6.78 15.85
CA LEU A 12 40.55 -7.24 14.46
C LEU A 12 39.27 -8.02 14.09
N SER A 13 38.81 -8.89 14.98
CA SER A 13 37.56 -9.65 14.81
C SER A 13 36.33 -8.73 14.80
N GLY A 14 36.29 -7.71 15.65
CA GLY A 14 35.24 -6.69 15.62
C GLY A 14 35.21 -5.89 14.31
N GLN A 15 36.39 -5.54 13.77
CA GLN A 15 36.50 -4.87 12.47
C GLN A 15 36.02 -5.78 11.32
N LEU A 16 36.40 -7.06 11.34
CA LEU A 16 36.00 -8.05 10.36
C LEU A 16 34.48 -8.28 10.39
N ALA A 17 33.89 -8.47 11.57
CA ALA A 17 32.44 -8.63 11.72
C ALA A 17 31.69 -7.41 11.19
N ALA A 18 32.15 -6.19 11.50
CA ALA A 18 31.55 -4.97 10.98
C ALA A 18 31.67 -4.85 9.45
N GLN A 19 32.76 -5.35 8.85
CA GLN A 19 32.95 -5.38 7.41
C GLN A 19 32.05 -6.42 6.73
N GLU A 20 31.91 -7.61 7.31
CA GLU A 20 31.00 -8.66 6.82
C GLU A 20 29.54 -8.21 6.86
N GLU A 21 29.11 -7.55 7.93
CA GLU A 21 27.77 -6.96 8.04
C GLU A 21 27.51 -5.86 7.01
N LYS A 22 28.54 -5.06 6.67
CA LYS A 22 28.45 -4.08 5.57
C LYS A 22 28.36 -4.75 4.21
N GLN A 23 29.13 -5.82 3.99
CA GLN A 23 29.08 -6.57 2.74
C GLN A 23 27.73 -7.25 2.53
N LYS A 24 27.12 -7.88 3.54
CA LYS A 24 25.78 -8.50 3.44
C LYS A 24 24.73 -7.55 2.87
N LYS A 25 24.81 -6.25 3.18
CA LYS A 25 23.85 -5.23 2.72
C LYS A 25 24.03 -4.83 1.25
N GLN A 26 25.23 -4.98 0.68
CA GLN A 26 25.55 -4.57 -0.70
C GLN A 26 25.27 -5.67 -1.75
N LYS A 27 24.85 -6.86 -1.31
CA LYS A 27 24.81 -8.10 -2.13
C LYS A 27 23.45 -8.41 -2.75
N LYS A 28 22.47 -7.51 -2.60
CA LYS A 28 21.09 -7.74 -3.07
C LYS A 28 21.04 -7.66 -4.61
N GLY A 29 20.58 -8.74 -5.25
CA GLY A 29 20.35 -8.80 -6.70
C GLY A 29 21.45 -9.42 -7.56
N ARG A 30 22.41 -10.16 -6.98
CA ARG A 30 23.36 -11.01 -7.74
C ARG A 30 23.11 -12.48 -7.43
N LEU A 31 23.11 -13.33 -8.48
CA LEU A 31 22.86 -14.78 -8.41
C LEU A 31 23.71 -15.50 -7.34
N ASN A 32 24.96 -15.03 -7.16
CA ASN A 32 25.94 -15.68 -6.28
C ASN A 32 26.19 -14.94 -4.95
N GLY A 33 25.72 -13.71 -4.77
CA GLY A 33 25.83 -12.92 -3.52
C GLY A 33 27.26 -12.64 -2.99
N ASP A 34 28.28 -13.39 -3.37
CA ASP A 34 29.69 -13.23 -2.99
C ASP A 34 30.38 -12.12 -3.78
N GLY A 35 29.81 -11.78 -4.93
CA GLY A 35 30.31 -10.75 -5.82
C GLY A 35 31.44 -11.21 -6.74
N LEU A 36 31.87 -12.46 -6.62
CA LEU A 36 32.91 -13.05 -7.45
C LEU A 36 32.31 -13.73 -8.68
N PRO A 37 32.96 -13.62 -9.84
CA PRO A 37 32.57 -14.43 -10.99
C PRO A 37 32.84 -15.90 -10.66
N ARG A 38 31.77 -16.71 -10.64
CA ARG A 38 31.84 -18.16 -10.46
C ARG A 38 31.38 -18.81 -11.75
N LEU A 39 32.18 -19.72 -12.28
CA LEU A 39 31.78 -20.54 -13.41
C LEU A 39 30.88 -21.66 -12.87
N LEU A 40 29.58 -21.53 -13.11
CA LEU A 40 28.61 -22.58 -12.78
C LEU A 40 28.55 -23.57 -13.94
N THR A 41 28.38 -24.85 -13.61
CA THR A 41 27.97 -25.83 -14.62
C THR A 41 26.57 -25.46 -15.12
N GLY A 42 26.24 -25.81 -16.37
CA GLY A 42 24.97 -25.36 -16.98
C GLY A 42 23.73 -25.75 -16.18
N GLU A 43 23.78 -26.91 -15.51
CA GLU A 43 22.71 -27.39 -14.61
C GLU A 43 22.62 -26.56 -13.33
N GLU A 44 23.75 -26.31 -12.64
CA GLU A 44 23.77 -25.49 -11.43
C GLU A 44 23.31 -24.05 -11.70
N PHE A 45 23.70 -23.49 -12.84
CA PHE A 45 23.23 -22.16 -13.26
C PHE A 45 21.72 -22.14 -13.45
N TYR A 46 21.18 -23.14 -14.18
CA TYR A 46 19.76 -23.23 -14.46
C TYR A 46 18.94 -23.34 -13.17
N THR A 47 19.30 -24.25 -12.26
CA THR A 47 18.63 -24.39 -10.96
C THR A 47 18.62 -23.07 -10.20
N ARG A 48 19.74 -22.35 -10.18
CA ARG A 48 19.87 -21.09 -9.44
C ARG A 48 19.03 -19.95 -10.02
N VAL A 49 18.88 -19.89 -11.35
CA VAL A 49 18.02 -18.91 -12.01
C VAL A 49 16.56 -19.20 -11.69
N VAL A 50 16.15 -20.47 -11.80
CA VAL A 50 14.77 -20.90 -11.48
C VAL A 50 14.43 -20.57 -10.03
N GLU A 51 15.29 -20.93 -9.07
CA GLU A 51 15.11 -20.59 -7.64
C GLU A 51 14.94 -19.07 -7.42
N HIS A 52 15.72 -18.25 -8.12
CA HIS A 52 15.62 -16.80 -8.00
C HIS A 52 14.31 -16.26 -8.59
N GLU A 53 13.91 -16.73 -9.77
CA GLU A 53 12.64 -16.35 -10.39
C GLU A 53 11.44 -16.73 -9.52
N GLU A 54 11.41 -17.98 -9.03
CA GLU A 54 10.39 -18.47 -8.12
C GLU A 54 10.32 -17.64 -6.83
N ALA A 55 11.47 -17.32 -6.22
CA ALA A 55 11.52 -16.47 -5.04
C ALA A 55 10.99 -15.06 -5.29
N THR A 56 11.31 -14.46 -6.44
CA THR A 56 10.77 -13.13 -6.79
C THR A 56 9.29 -13.15 -7.08
N GLU A 57 8.77 -14.23 -7.68
CA GLU A 57 7.33 -14.35 -7.93
C GLU A 57 6.57 -14.58 -6.62
N GLN A 58 7.11 -15.40 -5.71
CA GLN A 58 6.52 -15.57 -4.38
C GLN A 58 6.47 -14.25 -3.60
N GLU A 59 7.54 -13.43 -3.63
CA GLU A 59 7.55 -12.11 -2.99
C GLU A 59 6.46 -11.18 -3.58
N LYS A 60 6.23 -11.24 -4.89
CA LYS A 60 5.14 -10.48 -5.54
C LYS A 60 3.76 -11.01 -5.14
N ILE A 61 3.59 -12.33 -5.03
CA ILE A 61 2.32 -12.94 -4.61
C ILE A 61 2.00 -12.50 -3.18
N ASP A 62 2.95 -12.65 -2.26
CA ASP A 62 2.78 -12.25 -0.86
C ASP A 62 2.46 -10.74 -0.74
N TRP A 63 3.13 -9.90 -1.54
CA TRP A 63 2.82 -8.47 -1.60
C TRP A 63 1.40 -8.19 -2.10
N LYS A 64 0.95 -8.87 -3.16
CA LYS A 64 -0.41 -8.71 -3.71
C LYS A 64 -1.48 -9.13 -2.71
N GLU A 65 -1.28 -10.24 -2.00
CA GLU A 65 -2.20 -10.71 -0.97
C GLU A 65 -2.33 -9.69 0.17
N GLY A 66 -1.19 -9.20 0.67
CA GLY A 66 -1.17 -8.16 1.70
C GLY A 66 -1.83 -6.86 1.26
N ASP A 67 -1.59 -6.43 0.01
CA ASP A 67 -2.20 -5.22 -0.54
C ASP A 67 -3.72 -5.36 -0.74
N ASN A 68 -4.19 -6.54 -1.16
CA ASN A 68 -5.62 -6.82 -1.30
C ASN A 68 -6.33 -6.83 0.07
N ALA A 69 -5.74 -7.45 1.09
CA ALA A 69 -6.29 -7.44 2.44
C ALA A 69 -6.40 -6.01 3.00
N ARG A 70 -5.40 -5.16 2.75
CA ARG A 70 -5.42 -3.73 3.11
C ARG A 70 -6.52 -2.98 2.37
N LYS A 71 -6.67 -3.18 1.06
CA LYS A 71 -7.74 -2.56 0.26
C LYS A 71 -9.12 -2.95 0.81
N GLN A 72 -9.31 -4.20 1.20
CA GLN A 72 -10.57 -4.69 1.77
C GLN A 72 -10.91 -4.00 3.10
N ARG A 73 -9.96 -3.92 4.03
CA ARG A 73 -10.16 -3.16 5.30
C ARG A 73 -10.50 -1.70 5.05
N ASN A 74 -9.80 -1.06 4.11
CA ASN A 74 -10.08 0.32 3.73
C ASN A 74 -11.48 0.50 3.10
N LYS A 75 -11.97 -0.49 2.35
CA LYS A 75 -13.34 -0.49 1.82
C LYS A 75 -14.36 -0.59 2.95
N GLU A 76 -14.22 -1.58 3.83
CA GLU A 76 -15.11 -1.78 4.98
C GLU A 76 -15.18 -0.52 5.86
N TRP A 77 -14.04 0.13 6.08
CA TRP A 77 -14.00 1.36 6.85
C TRP A 77 -14.70 2.54 6.17
N LYS A 78 -14.61 2.63 4.83
CA LYS A 78 -15.38 3.63 4.06
C LYS A 78 -16.89 3.36 4.14
N VAL A 79 -17.32 2.11 4.07
CA VAL A 79 -18.73 1.73 4.20
C VAL A 79 -19.24 2.11 5.59
N ALA A 80 -18.53 1.71 6.65
CA ALA A 80 -18.90 2.07 8.02
C ALA A 80 -18.99 3.59 8.21
N TYR A 81 -18.09 4.35 7.58
CA TYR A 81 -18.17 5.82 7.60
C TYR A 81 -19.40 6.35 6.85
N GLN A 82 -19.74 5.80 5.69
CA GLN A 82 -20.95 6.18 4.97
C GLN A 82 -22.21 5.91 5.80
N ASP A 83 -22.30 4.74 6.45
CA ASP A 83 -23.41 4.41 7.34
C ASP A 83 -23.52 5.43 8.50
N THR A 84 -22.39 5.79 9.12
CA THR A 84 -22.40 6.81 10.18
C THR A 84 -22.80 8.19 9.66
N LEU A 85 -22.46 8.52 8.41
CA LEU A 85 -22.88 9.77 7.79
C LEU A 85 -24.37 9.80 7.49
N GLN A 86 -24.93 8.69 7.02
CA GLN A 86 -26.36 8.55 6.75
C GLN A 86 -27.17 8.74 8.04
N LEU A 87 -26.81 8.03 9.11
CA LEU A 87 -27.45 8.20 10.42
C LEU A 87 -27.35 9.65 10.93
N TRP A 88 -26.18 10.27 10.78
CA TRP A 88 -26.00 11.66 11.16
C TRP A 88 -26.86 12.62 10.31
N GLU A 89 -27.03 12.35 9.01
CA GLU A 89 -27.89 13.13 8.13
C GLU A 89 -29.38 12.97 8.46
N GLU A 90 -29.83 11.76 8.77
CA GLU A 90 -31.20 11.48 9.22
C GLU A 90 -31.50 12.18 10.54
N GLU A 91 -30.64 12.04 11.54
CA GLU A 91 -30.77 12.72 12.83
C GLU A 91 -30.73 14.24 12.65
N ARG A 92 -29.89 14.73 11.73
CA ARG A 92 -29.84 16.15 11.40
C ARG A 92 -31.13 16.65 10.79
N ASN A 93 -31.73 15.87 9.90
CA ASN A 93 -32.99 16.22 9.25
C ASN A 93 -34.16 16.20 10.25
N LEU A 94 -34.18 15.26 11.19
CA LEU A 94 -35.14 15.22 12.29
C LEU A 94 -35.04 16.46 13.18
N ALA A 95 -33.85 16.84 13.64
CA ALA A 95 -33.73 18.01 14.50
C ALA A 95 -34.08 19.33 13.77
N LYS A 96 -33.90 19.40 12.44
CA LYS A 96 -34.41 20.54 11.65
C LYS A 96 -35.93 20.59 11.64
N GLN A 97 -36.61 19.45 11.50
CA GLN A 97 -38.08 19.37 11.57
C GLN A 97 -38.57 19.81 12.96
N ASP A 98 -37.89 19.38 14.02
CA ASP A 98 -38.20 19.75 15.42
C ASP A 98 -37.67 21.14 15.82
N LYS A 99 -36.98 21.83 14.91
CA LYS A 99 -36.37 23.17 15.09
C LYS A 99 -35.38 23.24 16.26
N TRP A 100 -34.71 22.13 16.57
CA TRP A 100 -33.65 22.08 17.57
C TRP A 100 -32.28 22.27 16.92
N GLN A 101 -31.37 22.94 17.62
CA GLN A 101 -29.99 23.12 17.18
C GLN A 101 -29.18 21.87 17.54
N ILE A 102 -28.59 21.22 16.53
CA ILE A 102 -27.72 20.06 16.74
C ILE A 102 -26.32 20.57 17.07
N ALA A 103 -25.90 20.38 18.32
CA ALA A 103 -24.54 20.74 18.77
C ALA A 103 -23.48 19.72 18.33
N TRP A 104 -23.88 18.59 17.73
CA TRP A 104 -22.95 17.53 17.33
C TRP A 104 -22.32 17.77 15.97
N ALA A 105 -21.00 17.60 15.91
CA ALA A 105 -20.23 17.76 14.69
C ALA A 105 -20.43 16.58 13.73
N LYS A 106 -20.33 16.85 12.43
CA LYS A 106 -20.34 15.82 11.39
C LYS A 106 -19.23 14.78 11.66
N PRO A 107 -19.51 13.47 11.54
CA PRO A 107 -18.49 12.43 11.59
C PRO A 107 -17.35 12.73 10.62
N LYS A 108 -16.11 12.41 11.00
CA LYS A 108 -14.91 12.66 10.20
C LYS A 108 -14.27 11.34 9.79
N LEU A 109 -13.93 11.21 8.51
CA LEU A 109 -13.11 10.08 8.03
C LEU A 109 -11.65 10.32 8.44
N GLY A 110 -11.06 9.37 9.16
CA GLY A 110 -9.67 9.46 9.58
C GLY A 110 -8.67 9.21 8.44
N LYS A 111 -7.42 8.89 8.79
CA LYS A 111 -6.39 8.48 7.81
C LYS A 111 -6.55 7.00 7.43
N LEU A 112 -6.61 6.72 6.13
CA LEU A 112 -6.63 5.36 5.55
C LEU A 112 -5.28 4.66 5.69
N GLU A 113 -5.29 3.33 5.68
CA GLU A 113 -4.07 2.52 5.67
C GLU A 113 -3.30 2.70 4.34
N ALA A 114 -2.06 3.17 4.42
CA ALA A 114 -1.18 3.42 3.28
C ALA A 114 -0.64 2.12 2.65
N PRO A 115 -0.35 2.11 1.33
CA PRO A 115 0.19 0.93 0.65
C PRO A 115 1.61 0.58 1.12
N ALA A 116 1.90 -0.72 1.22
CA ALA A 116 3.25 -1.21 1.42
C ALA A 116 4.09 -1.01 0.14
N PRO A 117 5.41 -0.76 0.25
CA PRO A 117 6.27 -0.57 -0.92
C PRO A 117 6.23 -1.82 -1.81
N LYS A 118 6.09 -1.61 -3.12
CA LYS A 118 6.10 -2.69 -4.12
C LYS A 118 7.48 -3.38 -4.13
N PRO A 119 7.54 -4.71 -4.25
CA PRO A 119 8.81 -5.39 -4.50
C PRO A 119 9.33 -4.96 -5.87
N VAL A 120 10.49 -4.31 -5.90
CA VAL A 120 11.15 -3.84 -7.13
C VAL A 120 12.14 -4.91 -7.58
N ALA A 121 11.98 -5.42 -8.81
CA ALA A 121 13.04 -6.18 -9.47
C ALA A 121 14.15 -5.19 -9.87
N ASN A 122 15.24 -5.18 -9.10
CA ASN A 122 16.49 -4.40 -9.20
C ASN A 122 16.64 -3.28 -10.28
N PRO A 123 17.06 -2.06 -9.91
CA PRO A 123 17.42 -0.98 -10.84
C PRO A 123 18.85 -1.19 -11.34
N GLY A 124 19.01 -1.88 -12.46
CA GLY A 124 20.33 -2.25 -12.97
C GLY A 124 20.48 -2.19 -14.47
N ASN A 125 19.80 -1.26 -15.15
CA ASN A 125 20.15 -0.65 -16.45
C ASN A 125 18.93 0.16 -16.96
N THR A 126 18.90 1.47 -16.78
CA THR A 126 17.87 2.35 -17.38
C THR A 126 18.52 3.52 -18.09
N ASP A 127 19.23 3.23 -19.18
CA ASP A 127 19.24 4.12 -20.34
C ASP A 127 18.45 3.42 -21.45
N ASN A 128 17.12 3.49 -21.35
CA ASN A 128 16.21 3.48 -22.47
C ASN A 128 14.81 3.87 -21.97
N THR A 129 14.51 5.15 -22.12
CA THR A 129 13.14 5.68 -22.13
C THR A 129 12.39 4.97 -23.25
N GLY A 130 11.60 3.96 -22.89
CA GLY A 130 10.71 3.23 -23.77
C GLY A 130 9.34 3.16 -23.13
N ASP A 131 8.42 3.92 -23.73
CA ASP A 131 6.99 4.00 -23.50
C ASP A 131 6.34 2.64 -23.17
N GLY A 132 5.46 2.62 -22.17
CA GLY A 132 4.75 1.43 -21.70
C GLY A 132 3.65 1.79 -20.72
N ALA A 133 2.75 2.67 -21.16
CA ALA A 133 1.50 2.97 -20.46
C ALA A 133 0.58 1.75 -20.54
N GLU A 134 0.58 0.91 -19.51
CA GLU A 134 -0.40 -0.18 -19.35
C GLU A 134 -1.47 0.20 -18.32
N GLY A 135 -2.63 0.58 -18.87
CA GLY A 135 -3.99 0.28 -18.39
C GLY A 135 -4.26 0.34 -16.89
N ASP A 136 -4.56 1.54 -16.39
CA ASP A 136 -5.43 1.69 -15.23
C ASP A 136 -6.87 1.43 -15.69
N ASP A 137 -7.31 0.18 -15.58
CA ASP A 137 -8.71 -0.21 -15.78
C ASP A 137 -9.51 0.27 -14.56
N GLY A 138 -9.82 1.56 -14.59
CA GLY A 138 -10.68 2.24 -13.65
C GLY A 138 -12.10 1.69 -13.78
N ASN A 139 -12.44 0.74 -12.91
CA ASN A 139 -13.83 0.37 -12.65
C ASN A 139 -14.54 1.55 -11.96
N GLU A 140 -14.97 2.53 -12.75
CA GLU A 140 -15.95 3.54 -12.38
C GLU A 140 -17.34 2.90 -12.43
N GLU A 141 -17.76 2.28 -11.33
CA GLU A 141 -19.19 2.08 -11.10
C GLU A 141 -19.81 3.44 -10.75
N GLY A 142 -20.12 4.20 -11.80
CA GLY A 142 -20.96 5.38 -11.75
C GLY A 142 -22.39 4.98 -11.41
N GLY A 143 -22.71 4.96 -10.12
CA GLY A 143 -24.08 5.02 -9.64
C GLY A 143 -24.59 6.46 -9.72
N ASP A 144 -25.04 6.87 -10.90
CA ASP A 144 -25.85 8.09 -11.11
C ASP A 144 -27.33 7.69 -11.23
N ASP A 145 -27.96 7.41 -10.09
CA ASP A 145 -29.43 7.40 -9.98
C ASP A 145 -29.88 8.83 -9.63
N GLY A 146 -29.91 9.67 -10.66
CA GLY A 146 -30.50 11.00 -10.61
C GLY A 146 -32.03 10.93 -10.55
N THR A 147 -32.61 10.43 -9.45
CA THR A 147 -34.03 10.59 -9.15
C THR A 147 -34.28 12.00 -8.61
N MET A 148 -34.32 13.01 -9.49
CA MET A 148 -34.88 14.32 -9.16
C MET A 148 -36.41 14.29 -9.30
N SER A 149 -37.08 13.81 -8.25
CA SER A 149 -38.49 14.12 -8.01
C SER A 149 -38.57 15.43 -7.23
N ASP A 150 -38.57 16.56 -7.94
CA ASP A 150 -38.96 17.86 -7.38
C ASP A 150 -40.47 18.02 -7.53
N GLY A 151 -41.20 17.52 -6.53
CA GLY A 151 -42.60 17.82 -6.31
C GLY A 151 -42.73 19.23 -5.73
N GLY A 152 -42.72 20.23 -6.61
CA GLY A 152 -43.05 21.61 -6.26
C GLY A 152 -44.51 21.74 -5.87
N SER A 153 -44.77 21.74 -4.56
CA SER A 153 -46.00 22.21 -3.92
C SER A 153 -46.14 23.72 -4.16
N GLU A 154 -46.96 24.12 -5.12
CA GLU A 154 -47.35 25.51 -5.28
C GLU A 154 -48.42 25.87 -4.24
N ASP A 155 -47.97 26.62 -3.24
CA ASP A 155 -48.80 27.32 -2.26
C ASP A 155 -49.73 28.32 -2.97
N GLU A 156 -50.97 27.93 -3.30
CA GLU A 156 -52.01 28.88 -3.69
C GLU A 156 -52.48 29.69 -2.47
N GLN A 157 -51.80 30.81 -2.34
CA GLN A 157 -52.15 32.04 -1.64
C GLN A 157 -53.66 32.29 -1.53
N TRP A 158 -54.07 32.43 -0.28
CA TRP A 158 -55.26 33.13 0.20
C TRP A 158 -55.67 34.35 -0.66
N ARG A 159 -56.87 34.27 -1.25
CA ARG A 159 -57.74 35.45 -1.45
C ARG A 159 -59.20 35.09 -1.25
N THR A 160 -59.64 35.22 0.00
CA THR A 160 -61.06 35.45 0.32
C THR A 160 -61.21 36.92 0.73
N LYS A 161 -61.77 37.73 -0.17
CA LYS A 161 -62.65 38.83 0.21
C LYS A 161 -63.58 39.20 -0.93
#